data_AF-A0AA51X5Z3-F1
#
_entry.id   AF-A0AA51X5Z3-F1
#
_cell.length_a   1.000
_cell.length_b   1.000
_cell.length_c   1.000
_cell.angle_alpha   90.00
_cell.angle_beta   90.00
_cell.angle_gamma   90.00
#
_symmetry.space_group_name_H-M   'P 1'
#
loop_
_entity.id
_entity.type
_entity.pdbx_description
1 polymer ?
#
loop_
_entity_poly.entity_id
_entity_poly.type
_entity_poly.pdbx_seq_one_letter_code
_entity_poly.pdbx_strand_id
1 'polypeptide(L)'
;MLELTCHCQNIQMVLPDKPLRLSECDCSMCRRYAAFWGLYAPDQITLSYHFAPQGYAAGKDRVFYHCMRCGCLTHFESSETAPEQLFAVNYRMANVSQWPSLIKSADVSFRHSLSQLSTREDIGDIRV
;
A
#
# COMPACT_ATOMS: atom_id res chain seq x y z
N MET A 1 -4.35 -16.46 -10.27
CA MET A 1 -4.89 -15.68 -9.13
C MET A 1 -3.88 -15.76 -8.02
N LEU A 2 -3.64 -14.64 -7.34
CA LEU A 2 -2.67 -14.53 -6.25
C LEU A 2 -3.43 -14.50 -4.92
N GLU A 3 -2.97 -15.32 -3.99
CA GLU A 3 -3.49 -15.39 -2.63
C GLU A 3 -2.44 -14.83 -1.67
N LEU A 4 -2.84 -13.84 -0.87
CA LEU A 4 -1.98 -13.19 0.10
C LEU A 4 -2.60 -13.28 1.48
N THR A 5 -1.78 -13.58 2.47
CA THR A 5 -2.22 -13.64 3.87
C THR A 5 -1.31 -12.82 4.75
N CYS A 6 -1.85 -12.20 5.80
CA CYS A 6 -1.00 -11.69 6.87
C CYS A 6 -0.30 -12.85 7.61
N HIS A 7 0.73 -12.56 8.41
CA HIS A 7 1.53 -13.58 9.09
C HIS A 7 0.70 -14.57 9.94
N CYS A 8 -0.31 -14.07 10.66
CA CYS A 8 -1.18 -14.91 11.50
C CYS A 8 -2.40 -15.48 10.76
N GLN A 9 -2.49 -15.30 9.44
CA GLN A 9 -3.58 -15.77 8.57
C GLN A 9 -4.97 -15.20 8.91
N ASN A 10 -5.04 -14.19 9.79
CA ASN A 10 -6.28 -13.49 10.11
C ASN A 10 -6.89 -12.75 8.92
N ILE A 11 -6.04 -12.21 8.05
CA ILE A 11 -6.43 -11.46 6.85
C ILE A 11 -6.00 -12.29 5.66
N GLN A 12 -6.93 -12.51 4.73
CA GLN A 12 -6.69 -13.21 3.47
C GLN A 12 -7.21 -12.34 2.32
N MET A 13 -6.46 -12.30 1.22
CA MET A 13 -6.82 -11.56 0.02
C MET A 13 -6.65 -12.45 -1.20
N VAL A 14 -7.64 -12.43 -2.08
CA VAL A 14 -7.59 -13.06 -3.41
C VAL A 14 -7.67 -11.96 -4.46
N LEU A 15 -6.70 -11.93 -5.37
CA LEU A 15 -6.53 -10.89 -6.38
C LEU A 15 -6.03 -11.45 -7.72
N PRO A 16 -6.21 -10.74 -8.84
CA PRO A 16 -5.58 -11.07 -10.11
C PRO A 16 -4.04 -11.08 -9.98
N ASP A 17 -3.37 -11.96 -10.72
CA ASP A 17 -1.90 -12.13 -10.65
C ASP A 17 -1.14 -10.86 -11.03
N LYS A 18 -1.73 -10.05 -11.93
CA LYS A 18 -1.13 -8.83 -12.42
C LYS A 18 -1.88 -7.62 -11.85
N PRO A 19 -1.21 -6.72 -11.10
CA PRO A 19 -1.80 -5.45 -10.68
C PRO A 19 -1.83 -4.47 -11.86
N LEU A 20 -2.61 -3.40 -11.72
CA LEU A 20 -2.54 -2.26 -12.65
C LEU A 20 -1.13 -1.67 -12.68
N ARG A 21 -0.49 -1.63 -11.50
CA ARG A 21 0.83 -1.05 -11.29
C ARG A 21 1.44 -1.57 -9.99
N LEU A 22 2.76 -1.78 -9.98
CA LEU A 22 3.52 -1.89 -8.75
C LEU A 22 4.13 -0.54 -8.39
N SER A 23 4.13 -0.20 -7.11
CA SER A 23 4.54 1.13 -6.66
C SER A 23 5.31 1.09 -5.36
N GLU A 24 6.44 1.79 -5.35
CA GLU A 24 7.10 2.26 -4.15
C GLU A 24 6.91 3.77 -4.06
N CYS A 25 6.35 4.23 -2.94
CA CYS A 25 6.14 5.63 -2.67
C CYS A 25 7.05 6.09 -1.54
N ASP A 26 7.66 7.25 -1.70
CA ASP A 26 8.60 7.82 -0.73
C ASP A 26 7.95 8.78 0.28
N CYS A 27 6.62 8.93 0.25
CA CYS A 27 5.90 9.80 1.17
C CYS A 27 6.17 9.39 2.62
N SER A 28 5.93 10.32 3.56
CA SER A 28 6.28 10.12 4.98
C SER A 28 5.79 8.79 5.56
N MET A 29 4.59 8.35 5.20
CA MET A 29 4.02 7.07 5.65
C MET A 29 4.64 5.89 4.90
N CYS A 30 4.64 5.90 3.57
CA CYS A 30 5.11 4.77 2.77
C CYS A 30 6.60 4.47 2.98
N ARG A 31 7.43 5.50 3.18
CA ARG A 31 8.85 5.32 3.53
C ARG A 31 9.02 4.62 4.88
N ARG A 32 8.19 4.92 5.88
CA ARG A 32 8.23 4.27 7.20
C ARG A 32 7.70 2.85 7.17
N TYR A 33 6.69 2.60 6.36
CA TYR A 33 6.12 1.27 6.18
C TYR A 33 6.96 0.36 5.28
N ALA A 34 7.85 0.94 4.46
CA ALA A 34 8.64 0.22 3.47
C ALA A 34 7.80 -0.73 2.61
N ALA A 35 6.54 -0.36 2.35
CA ALA A 35 5.58 -1.22 1.68
C ALA A 35 5.81 -1.23 0.17
N PHE A 36 5.53 -2.38 -0.45
CA PHE A 36 5.54 -2.54 -1.89
C PHE A 36 4.10 -2.72 -2.36
N TRP A 37 3.55 -1.73 -3.04
CA TRP A 37 2.12 -1.68 -3.31
C TRP A 37 1.79 -2.23 -4.69
N GLY A 38 0.87 -3.19 -4.77
CA GLY A 38 0.16 -3.50 -6.00
C GLY A 38 -1.19 -2.80 -6.02
N LEU A 39 -1.41 -1.97 -7.04
CA LEU A 39 -2.61 -1.16 -7.19
C LEU A 39 -3.65 -1.88 -8.03
N TYR A 40 -4.90 -1.87 -7.55
CA TYR A 40 -6.06 -2.48 -8.17
C TYR A 40 -7.26 -1.55 -8.11
N ALA A 41 -8.25 -1.81 -8.97
CA ALA A 41 -9.59 -1.30 -8.76
C ALA A 41 -10.24 -2.06 -7.57
N PRO A 42 -11.07 -1.40 -6.73
CA PRO A 42 -11.63 -2.02 -5.52
C PRO A 42 -12.44 -3.30 -5.77
N ASP A 43 -13.09 -3.42 -6.91
CA ASP A 43 -13.92 -4.57 -7.30
C ASP A 43 -13.11 -5.82 -7.72
N GLN A 44 -11.80 -5.69 -7.87
CA GLN A 44 -10.91 -6.79 -8.28
C GLN A 44 -10.42 -7.64 -7.10
N ILE A 45 -10.65 -7.23 -5.86
CA ILE A 45 -10.06 -7.85 -4.68
C ILE A 45 -11.15 -8.43 -3.80
N THR A 46 -10.99 -9.70 -3.43
CA THR A 46 -11.75 -10.29 -2.34
C THR A 46 -10.92 -10.23 -1.06
N LEU A 47 -11.39 -9.46 -0.07
CA LEU A 47 -10.79 -9.38 1.26
C LEU A 47 -11.66 -10.14 2.25
N SER A 48 -11.07 -11.07 2.99
CA SER A 48 -11.73 -11.77 4.09
C SER A 48 -10.89 -11.73 5.36
N TYR A 49 -11.57 -11.77 6.51
CA TYR A 49 -10.90 -11.76 7.81
C TYR A 49 -11.74 -12.42 8.91
N HIS A 50 -11.05 -12.94 9.93
CA HIS A 50 -11.70 -13.39 11.17
C HIS A 50 -11.95 -12.21 12.13
N PHE A 51 -10.98 -11.29 12.22
CA PHE A 51 -11.07 -10.03 12.97
C PHE A 51 -10.74 -8.87 12.04
N ALA A 52 -11.56 -7.82 12.09
CA ALA A 52 -11.40 -6.66 11.22
C ALA A 52 -10.00 -6.01 11.38
N PRO A 53 -9.37 -5.58 10.27
CA PRO A 53 -8.14 -4.80 10.34
C PRO A 53 -8.42 -3.41 10.92
N GLN A 54 -7.38 -2.81 11.51
CA GLN A 54 -7.47 -1.44 12.01
C GLN A 54 -6.95 -0.46 10.97
N GLY A 55 -7.79 0.52 10.64
CA GLY A 55 -7.46 1.62 9.74
C GLY A 55 -6.77 2.78 10.45
N TYR A 56 -5.84 3.42 9.76
CA TYR A 56 -5.23 4.70 10.11
C TYR A 56 -5.31 5.64 8.91
N ALA A 57 -6.08 6.73 9.06
CA ALA A 57 -6.19 7.77 8.04
C ALA A 57 -4.95 8.68 8.08
N ALA A 58 -4.16 8.66 7.01
CA ALA A 58 -2.99 9.52 6.89
C ALA A 58 -3.33 10.72 6.00
N GLY A 59 -3.91 11.76 6.59
CA GLY A 59 -4.44 12.90 5.86
C GLY A 59 -5.79 12.58 5.23
N LYS A 60 -6.09 13.19 4.08
CA LYS A 60 -7.41 13.15 3.46
C LYS A 60 -7.60 12.03 2.44
N ASP A 61 -6.53 11.44 1.90
CA ASP A 61 -6.63 10.68 0.64
C ASP A 61 -6.60 9.17 0.79
N ARG A 62 -6.17 8.65 1.96
CA ARG A 62 -5.92 7.22 2.13
C ARG A 62 -6.01 6.75 3.58
N VAL A 63 -6.53 5.54 3.74
CA VAL A 63 -6.60 4.82 5.01
C VAL A 63 -5.73 3.57 4.91
N PHE A 64 -4.72 3.47 5.77
CA PHE A 64 -3.82 2.33 5.85
C PHE A 64 -4.32 1.30 6.85
N TYR A 65 -4.40 0.04 6.46
CA TYR A 65 -4.94 -1.03 7.28
C TYR A 65 -3.87 -2.02 7.71
N HIS A 66 -3.87 -2.36 8.99
CA HIS A 66 -2.99 -3.38 9.55
C HIS A 66 -3.78 -4.43 10.33
N CYS A 67 -3.20 -5.62 10.42
CA CYS A 67 -3.76 -6.68 11.24
C CYS A 67 -3.54 -6.38 12.73
N MET A 68 -4.62 -6.32 13.50
CA MET A 68 -4.55 -6.11 14.96
C MET A 68 -3.89 -7.26 15.73
N ARG A 69 -3.71 -8.43 15.09
CA ARG A 69 -3.11 -9.60 15.74
C ARG A 69 -1.60 -9.73 15.51
N CYS A 70 -1.12 -9.41 14.31
CA CYS A 70 0.31 -9.59 13.96
C CYS A 70 0.99 -8.31 13.48
N GLY A 71 0.28 -7.18 13.41
CA GLY A 71 0.85 -5.89 13.00
C GLY A 71 1.16 -5.77 11.51
N CYS A 72 0.98 -6.82 10.70
CA CYS A 72 1.23 -6.75 9.26
C CYS A 72 0.37 -5.66 8.63
N LEU A 73 1.03 -4.69 7.99
CA LEU A 73 0.39 -3.72 7.12
C LEU A 73 -0.04 -4.43 5.82
N THR A 74 -1.34 -4.49 5.57
CA THR A 74 -1.89 -5.35 4.53
C THR A 74 -2.31 -4.59 3.29
N HIS A 75 -3.01 -3.48 3.44
CA HIS A 75 -3.49 -2.68 2.32
C HIS A 75 -3.66 -1.21 2.71
N PHE A 76 -3.87 -0.37 1.71
CA PHE A 76 -4.57 0.89 1.89
C PHE A 76 -5.73 1.01 0.92
N GLU A 77 -6.73 1.76 1.34
CA GLU A 77 -7.85 2.18 0.49
C GLU A 77 -7.76 3.68 0.27
N SER A 78 -8.09 4.12 -0.95
CA SER A 78 -8.40 5.52 -1.21
C SER A 78 -9.57 5.96 -0.33
N SER A 79 -9.54 7.20 0.16
CA SER A 79 -10.73 7.81 0.74
C SER A 79 -11.72 8.20 -0.35
N GLU A 80 -12.97 8.47 0.05
CA GLU A 80 -14.03 8.93 -0.87
C GLU A 80 -13.64 10.21 -1.64
N THR A 81 -12.80 11.06 -1.04
CA THR A 81 -12.37 12.33 -1.65
C THR A 81 -11.11 12.20 -2.51
N ALA A 82 -10.51 11.01 -2.60
CA ALA A 82 -9.32 10.80 -3.41
C ALA A 82 -9.63 10.96 -4.91
N PRO A 83 -8.72 11.54 -5.70
CA PRO A 83 -8.91 11.74 -7.14
C PRO A 83 -9.00 10.42 -7.92
N GLU A 84 -8.45 9.35 -7.36
CA GLU A 84 -8.51 8.00 -7.92
C GLU A 84 -8.89 7.02 -6.82
N GLN A 85 -9.88 6.18 -7.10
CA GLN A 85 -10.36 5.14 -6.18
C GLN A 85 -9.53 3.88 -6.39
N LEU A 86 -8.63 3.61 -5.45
CA LEU A 86 -7.69 2.51 -5.52
C LEU A 86 -7.78 1.65 -4.28
N PHE A 87 -7.55 0.35 -4.49
CA PHE A 87 -7.22 -0.59 -3.44
C PHE A 87 -5.80 -1.08 -3.65
N ALA A 88 -4.92 -0.81 -2.70
CA ALA A 88 -3.51 -1.13 -2.81
C ALA A 88 -3.11 -2.22 -1.83
N VAL A 89 -2.56 -3.32 -2.32
CA VAL A 89 -2.15 -4.47 -1.51
C VAL A 89 -0.65 -4.44 -1.26
N ASN A 90 -0.22 -4.72 -0.03
CA ASN A 90 1.20 -4.85 0.29
C ASN A 90 1.72 -6.21 -0.20
N TYR A 91 2.41 -6.19 -1.32
CA TYR A 91 2.97 -7.37 -1.97
C TYR A 91 4.08 -8.04 -1.16
N ARG A 92 4.64 -7.37 -0.14
CA ARG A 92 5.58 -8.01 0.80
C ARG A 92 4.93 -9.10 1.64
N MET A 93 3.61 -9.27 1.59
CA MET A 93 2.90 -10.42 2.15
C MET A 93 3.03 -11.69 1.29
N ALA A 94 3.47 -11.58 0.03
CA ALA A 94 3.64 -12.74 -0.84
C ALA A 94 4.71 -13.69 -0.29
N ASN A 95 4.56 -14.98 -0.57
CA ASN A 95 5.58 -15.95 -0.18
C ASN A 95 6.91 -15.61 -0.86
N VAL A 96 8.01 -15.77 -0.13
CA VAL A 96 9.38 -15.52 -0.62
C VAL A 96 9.67 -16.31 -1.90
N SER A 97 9.11 -17.51 -2.05
CA SER A 97 9.27 -18.32 -3.26
C SER A 97 8.61 -17.71 -4.50
N GLN A 98 7.54 -16.92 -4.32
CA GLN A 98 6.79 -16.26 -5.39
C GLN A 98 7.37 -14.88 -5.73
N TRP A 99 8.07 -14.25 -4.79
CA TRP A 99 8.58 -12.89 -4.90
C TRP A 99 9.38 -12.60 -6.19
N PRO A 100 10.36 -13.43 -6.62
CA PRO A 100 11.15 -13.14 -7.83
C PRO A 100 10.32 -13.04 -9.11
N SER A 101 9.23 -13.82 -9.20
CA SER A 101 8.35 -13.83 -10.37
C SER A 101 7.42 -12.61 -10.38
N LEU A 102 6.94 -12.19 -9.20
CA LEU A 102 6.03 -11.05 -9.05
C LEU A 102 6.70 -9.71 -9.41
N ILE A 103 7.97 -9.53 -9.03
CA ILE A 103 8.70 -8.27 -9.27
C ILE A 103 9.25 -8.14 -10.69
N LYS A 104 9.49 -9.26 -11.40
CA LYS A 104 10.03 -9.23 -12.77
C LYS A 104 8.99 -8.91 -13.83
N SER A 105 7.71 -9.14 -13.53
CA SER A 105 6.61 -9.01 -14.50
C SER A 105 5.89 -7.66 -14.46
N ALA A 106 6.36 -6.73 -13.64
CA ALA A 106 5.60 -5.52 -13.33
C ALA A 106 6.43 -4.25 -13.49
N ASP A 107 5.81 -3.25 -14.13
CA ASP A 107 6.33 -1.90 -14.16
C ASP A 107 6.25 -1.31 -12.76
N VAL A 108 7.41 -1.16 -12.12
CA VAL A 108 7.55 -0.51 -10.83
C VAL A 108 7.63 0.99 -11.05
N SER A 109 6.58 1.71 -10.67
CA SER A 109 6.61 3.17 -10.64
C SER A 109 7.15 3.63 -9.29
N PHE A 110 8.07 4.59 -9.29
CA PHE A 110 8.48 5.30 -8.09
C PHE A 110 7.67 6.58 -7.95
N ARG A 111 6.77 6.64 -6.97
CA ARG A 111 6.00 7.86 -6.70
C ARG A 111 6.76 8.73 -5.71
N HIS A 112 7.38 9.79 -6.24
CA HIS A 112 8.15 10.76 -5.47
C HIS A 112 7.25 11.87 -4.94
N SER A 113 7.34 12.19 -3.66
CA SER A 113 6.59 13.27 -3.00
C SER A 113 7.07 14.65 -3.44
N LEU A 114 8.24 14.74 -4.08
CA LEU A 114 8.84 15.98 -4.56
C LEU A 114 8.03 16.67 -5.67
N SER A 115 7.04 16.00 -6.27
CA SER A 115 6.08 16.66 -7.17
C SER A 115 5.04 17.54 -6.45
N GLN A 116 5.03 17.54 -5.11
CA GLN A 116 4.18 18.41 -4.28
C GLN A 116 4.96 19.46 -3.48
N LEU A 117 6.28 19.60 -3.67
CA LEU A 117 6.99 20.78 -3.18
C LEU A 117 6.76 21.93 -4.17
N SER A 118 5.60 22.57 -4.07
CA SER A 118 5.45 23.95 -4.54
C SER A 118 6.49 24.80 -3.80
N THR A 119 7.44 25.34 -4.57
CA THR A 119 8.29 26.50 -4.28
C THR A 119 8.75 26.71 -2.83
N ARG A 120 10.02 26.35 -2.61
CA ARG A 120 11.09 26.87 -1.71
C ARG A 120 10.88 28.10 -0.76
N GLU A 121 9.68 28.43 -0.28
CA GLU A 121 9.46 29.62 0.58
C GLU A 121 9.15 29.30 2.05
N ASP A 122 8.83 28.06 2.44
CA ASP A 122 8.34 27.75 3.80
C ASP A 122 9.34 27.09 4.78
N ILE A 123 10.64 27.03 4.45
CA ILE A 123 11.64 26.53 5.40
C ILE A 123 12.28 27.71 6.11
N GLY A 124 11.58 28.22 7.13
CA GLY A 124 12.13 29.17 8.08
C GLY A 124 13.43 28.65 8.69
N ASP A 125 14.40 29.55 8.82
CA ASP A 125 15.74 29.36 9.36
C ASP A 125 15.75 28.48 10.62
N ILE A 126 16.24 27.25 10.48
CA ILE A 126 16.76 26.48 11.61
C ILE A 126 18.28 26.67 11.58
N ARG A 127 18.75 27.61 12.39
CA ARG A 127 20.16 27.71 12.75
C ARG A 127 20.53 26.51 13.62
N VAL A 128 21.62 25.84 13.24
CA VAL A 128 22.25 24.73 13.97
C VAL A 128 22.87 25.24 15.27
#